data_AF-A0A1G5VU86-F1
#
_entry.id   AF-A0A1G5VU86-F1
#
_cell.length_a   1.000
_cell.length_b   1.000
_cell.length_c   1.000
_cell.angle_alpha   90.00
_cell.angle_beta   90.00
_cell.angle_gamma   90.00
#
_symmetry.space_group_name_H-M   'P 1'
#
loop_
_entity.id
_entity.type
_entity.pdbx_description
1 polymer ?
#
loop_
_entity_poly.entity_id
_entity_poly.type
_entity_poly.pdbx_seq_one_letter_code
_entity_poly.pdbx_strand_id
1 'polypeptide(L)' 'MPGMTGIQMYDRLSTLGIHPPIIFITGYPGVPPRVSAGTPEPVAFFPKPFDCAELIACIEAVLARSA' A
#
# COMPACT_ATOMS: atom_id res chain seq x y z
N MET A 1 -8.24 -5.14 10.75
CA MET A 1 -7.47 -6.34 11.13
C MET A 1 -7.32 -6.31 12.65
N PRO A 2 -7.99 -7.19 13.40
CA PRO A 2 -7.75 -7.26 14.83
C PRO A 2 -6.30 -7.68 15.09
N GLY A 3 -5.60 -6.94 15.94
CA GLY A 3 -4.21 -7.24 16.35
C GLY A 3 -3.11 -6.43 15.66
N MET A 4 -3.32 -5.88 14.46
CA MET A 4 -2.29 -5.09 13.76
C MET A 4 -2.89 -4.15 12.72
N THR A 5 -2.36 -2.93 12.58
CA THR A 5 -2.75 -2.01 11.50
C THR A 5 -2.03 -2.33 10.19
N GLY A 6 -2.57 -1.88 9.04
CA GLY A 6 -1.89 -2.06 7.75
C GLY A 6 -0.50 -1.43 7.70
N ILE A 7 -0.27 -0.34 8.45
CA ILE A 7 1.03 0.33 8.54
C ILE A 7 2.00 -0.48 9.38
N GLN A 8 1.56 -1.01 10.52
CA GLN A 8 2.39 -1.91 11.33
C GLN A 8 2.75 -3.18 10.55
N MET A 9 1.83 -3.73 9.76
CA MET A 9 2.11 -4.85 8.87
C MET A 9 3.16 -4.48 7.83
N TYR A 10 3.04 -3.31 7.21
CA TYR A 10 3.98 -2.87 6.18
C TYR A 10 5.39 -2.63 6.73
N ASP A 11 5.50 -1.94 7.86
CA ASP A 11 6.77 -1.77 8.55
C ASP A 11 7.36 -3.13 8.96
N ARG A 12 6.53 -4.08 9.41
CA ARG A 12 6.99 -5.44 9.73
C ARG A 12 7.56 -6.15 8.52
N LEU A 13 6.89 -6.10 7.37
CA LEU A 13 7.41 -6.68 6.11
C LEU A 13 8.76 -6.07 5.75
N SER A 14 8.89 -4.74 5.88
CA SER A 14 10.16 -4.03 5.65
C SER A 14 11.27 -4.51 6.58
N THR A 15 11.00 -4.67 7.89
CA THR A 15 12.00 -5.20 8.84
C THR A 15 12.42 -6.64 8.56
N LEU A 16 11.61 -7.40 7.81
CA LEU A 16 11.92 -8.76 7.38
C LEU A 16 12.62 -8.80 6.01
N GLY A 17 12.89 -7.65 5.38
CA GLY A 17 13.47 -7.55 4.04
C GLY A 17 12.51 -7.97 2.92
N ILE A 18 11.21 -8.01 3.20
CA ILE A 18 10.17 -8.42 2.26
C ILE A 18 9.51 -7.17 1.69
N HIS A 19 9.74 -6.90 0.39
CA HIS A 19 9.32 -5.66 -0.27
C HIS A 19 8.45 -5.91 -1.51
N PRO A 20 7.24 -6.51 -1.37
CA PRO A 20 6.30 -6.58 -2.48
C PRO A 20 5.81 -5.17 -2.85
N PRO A 21 5.35 -4.95 -4.09
CA PRO A 21 4.63 -3.74 -4.43
C PRO A 21 3.41 -3.55 -3.50
N ILE A 22 3.34 -2.42 -2.80
CA ILE A 22 2.24 -2.12 -1.86
C ILE A 22 1.32 -1.06 -2.44
N ILE A 23 0.01 -1.35 -2.42
CA ILE A 23 -1.05 -0.39 -2.67
C ILE A 23 -1.85 -0.26 -1.38
N PHE A 24 -1.94 0.94 -0.83
CA PHE A 24 -2.75 1.20 0.37
C PHE A 24 -4.17 1.60 -0.03
N ILE A 25 -5.15 1.03 0.67
CA ILE A 25 -6.55 1.43 0.56
C ILE A 25 -7.02 1.92 1.92
N THR A 26 -7.47 3.18 2.01
CA THR A 26 -7.83 3.83 3.28
C THR A 26 -9.25 4.37 3.25
N GLY A 27 -10.02 4.15 4.32
CA GLY A 27 -11.29 4.87 4.55
C GLY A 27 -11.14 6.07 5.48
N TYR A 28 -9.92 6.36 5.95
CA TYR A 28 -9.65 7.47 6.84
C TYR A 28 -9.48 8.76 6.03
N PRO A 29 -10.27 9.82 6.32
CA PRO A 29 -10.09 11.11 5.67
C PRO A 29 -8.82 11.77 6.21
N GLY A 30 -7.83 12.04 5.35
CA GLY A 30 -6.61 12.72 5.76
C GLY A 30 -5.40 12.35 4.90
N VAL A 31 -4.24 12.84 5.34
CA VAL A 31 -2.95 12.57 4.71
C VAL A 31 -2.65 11.07 4.79
N PRO A 32 -2.10 10.45 3.73
CA PRO A 32 -1.68 9.06 3.77
C PRO A 32 -0.80 8.80 5.00
N PRO A 33 -1.02 7.69 5.71
CA PRO A 33 -0.26 7.39 6.91
C PRO A 33 1.25 7.34 6.59
N ARG A 34 2.04 7.98 7.47
CA ARG A 34 3.50 7.99 7.34
C ARG A 34 4.03 6.58 7.57
N VAL A 35 4.79 6.09 6.60
CA VAL A 35 5.59 4.86 6.74
C VAL A 35 6.96 5.21 7.32
N SER A 36 7.60 4.26 7.98
CA SER A 36 8.90 4.50 8.62
C SER A 36 9.95 4.96 7.59
N ALA A 37 10.92 5.78 8.00
CA ALA A 37 11.88 6.43 7.09
C ALA A 37 12.79 5.47 6.27
N GLY A 38 12.79 4.17 6.59
CA GLY A 38 13.50 3.12 5.84
C GLY A 38 12.57 2.16 5.10
N THR A 39 11.26 2.38 5.16
CA THR A 39 10.27 1.57 4.45
C THR A 39 10.12 2.11 3.03
N PRO A 40 10.10 1.26 1.98
CA PRO A 40 9.90 1.73 0.61
C PRO A 40 8.62 2.55 0.47
N GLU A 41 8.58 3.42 -0.54
CA GLU A 41 7.34 4.13 -0.82
C GLU A 41 6.30 3.17 -1.42
N PRO A 42 5.04 3.20 -0.95
CA PRO A 42 3.96 2.46 -1.58
C PRO A 42 3.76 2.93 -3.02
N VAL A 43 3.33 2.02 -3.89
CA VAL A 43 3.07 2.32 -5.30
C VAL A 43 1.91 3.30 -5.45
N ALA A 44 0.86 3.14 -4.66
CA ALA A 44 -0.33 3.96 -4.73
C ALA A 44 -1.11 3.98 -3.41
N PHE A 45 -1.92 5.02 -3.26
CA PHE A 45 -2.87 5.18 -2.17
C PHE A 45 -4.26 5.46 -2.74
N PHE A 46 -5.25 4.66 -2.33
CA PHE A 46 -6.64 4.79 -2.74
C PHE A 46 -7.53 5.15 -1.53
N PRO A 47 -8.09 6.36 -1.47
CA PRO A 47 -9.11 6.70 -0.48
C PRO A 47 -10.44 6.03 -0.85
N LYS A 48 -11.22 5.59 0.14
CA LYS A 48 -12.59 5.09 -0.08
C LYS A 48 -13.57 6.27 -0.05
N PRO A 49 -14.56 6.32 -0.97
CA PRO A 49 -14.71 5.42 -2.12
C PRO A 49 -13.71 5.74 -3.23
N PHE A 50 -13.34 4.71 -4.00
CA PHE A 50 -12.51 4.82 -5.20
C PHE A 50 -13.16 4.05 -6.35
N ASP A 51 -12.75 4.34 -7.58
CA ASP A 51 -13.18 3.58 -8.75
C ASP A 51 -12.42 2.24 -8.85
N CYS A 52 -13.16 1.14 -8.99
CA CYS A 52 -12.59 -0.18 -9.17
C CYS A 52 -11.76 -0.30 -10.45
N ALA A 53 -12.14 0.41 -11.52
CA ALA A 53 -11.39 0.40 -12.78
C ALA A 53 -10.00 1.03 -12.61
N GLU A 54 -9.89 2.10 -11.83
CA GLU A 54 -8.60 2.73 -11.51
C GLU A 54 -7.69 1.80 -10.69
N LEU A 55 -8.27 1.07 -9.71
CA LEU A 55 -7.52 0.08 -8.94
C LEU A 55 -7.02 -1.06 -9.82
N ILE A 56 -7.86 -1.59 -10.71
CA ILE A 56 -7.48 -2.66 -11.64
C ILE A 56 -6.34 -2.20 -12.56
N ALA A 57 -6.47 -1.03 -13.16
CA ALA A 57 -5.42 -0.46 -14.02
C ALA A 57 -4.08 -0.27 -13.27
N CYS A 58 -4.14 0.15 -11.99
CA CYS A 58 -2.96 0.24 -11.14
C CYS A 58 -2.31 -1.13 -10.91
N ILE A 59 -3.10 -2.16 -10.59
CA ILE A 59 -2.60 -3.53 -10.40
C ILE A 59 -1.96 -4.06 -11.68
N GLU A 60 -2.62 -3.91 -12.83
CA GLU A 60 -2.09 -4.34 -14.13
C GLU A 60 -0.75 -3.66 -14.46
N ALA A 61 -0.65 -2.34 -14.22
CA ALA A 61 0.58 -1.58 -14.41
C ALA A 61 1.73 -2.04 -13.50
N VAL A 62 1.43 -2.46 -12.27
CA VAL A 62 2.42 -3.00 -11.32
C VAL A 62 2.91 -4.38 -11.76
N LEU A 63 1.99 -5.26 -12.15
CA LEU A 63 2.32 -6.61 -12.60
C LEU A 63 3.16 -6.58 -13.87
N ALA A 64 2.85 -5.69 -14.82
CA ALA A 64 3.62 -5.53 -16.06
C ALA A 64 5.07 -5.06 -15.84
N ARG A 65 5.36 -4.32 -14.75
CA ARG A 65 6.72 -3.88 -14.38
C ARG A 65 7.52 -4.94 -13.63
N SER A 66 6.84 -5.97 -13.13
CA SER A 66 7.43 -7.04 -12.32
C SER A 66 7.78 -8.28 -13.15
N ALA A 67 7.49 -8.24 -14.46
CA ALA A 67 7.76 -9.29 -15.44
C ALA A 67 9.11 -9.09 -16.15
#